data_AF-A0A956FVE5-F1
#
_entry.id   AF-A0A956FVE5-F1
#
_cell.length_a   1.000
_cell.length_b   1.000
_cell.length_c   1.000
_cell.angle_alpha   90.00
_cell.angle_beta   90.00
_cell.angle_gamma   90.00
#
_symmetry.space_group_name_H-M   'P 1'
#
loop_
_entity.id
_entity.type
_entity.pdbx_description
1 polymer ?
#
loop_
_entity_poly.entity_id
_entity_poly.type
_entity_poly.pdbx_seq_one_letter_code
_entity_poly.pdbx_strand_id
1 'polypeptide(L)'
;QAGRDVDVLFFLKDADGEPFAAKPIPLDPSGEGTEYGDLGDPSDDRPVKIDLPRTWRFVQALLEFEGAAVQRIFVVEHLRTLLLEEAKRASAPQATIDLFADVTCQPGFPHDDHLHIRFFCAADDIDAGCTDMAPIYPWHIERLKAAGREPAKAGPRSKGSRPKLTSHKEARAKAGPMHEDVTAFLDRRAAWVKNPHPGRKYCR
;
A
#
# COMPACT_ATOMS: atom_id res chain seq x y z
N GLN A 1 -0.90 -3.44 -18.55
CA GLN A 1 -1.41 -3.85 -17.21
C GLN A 1 -2.29 -5.08 -17.44
N ALA A 2 -2.34 -6.02 -16.50
CA ALA A 2 -2.99 -7.33 -16.69
C ALA A 2 -4.14 -7.60 -15.68
N GLY A 3 -4.72 -6.56 -15.09
CA GLY A 3 -5.83 -6.71 -14.12
C GLY A 3 -5.45 -7.33 -12.76
N ARG A 4 -4.17 -7.30 -12.38
CA ARG A 4 -3.64 -7.93 -11.15
C ARG A 4 -3.25 -6.95 -10.05
N ASP A 5 -3.62 -5.69 -10.21
CA ASP A 5 -3.26 -4.60 -9.31
C ASP A 5 -4.56 -3.94 -8.82
N VAL A 6 -4.67 -3.70 -7.51
CA VAL A 6 -5.81 -3.03 -6.89
C VAL A 6 -5.36 -2.14 -5.76
N ASP A 7 -5.91 -0.93 -5.70
CA ASP A 7 -5.73 -0.01 -4.58
C ASP A 7 -6.89 -0.16 -3.60
N VAL A 8 -6.56 -0.41 -2.34
CA VAL A 8 -7.52 -0.49 -1.23
C VAL A 8 -7.20 0.64 -0.27
N LEU A 9 -8.11 1.59 -0.17
CA LEU A 9 -8.03 2.69 0.79
C LEU A 9 -8.03 2.14 2.22
N PHE A 10 -7.35 2.82 3.14
CA PHE A 10 -7.36 2.42 4.54
C PHE A 10 -8.76 2.51 5.13
N PHE A 11 -9.04 1.62 6.08
CA PHE A 11 -10.20 1.80 6.95
C PHE A 11 -9.86 2.90 7.95
N LEU A 12 -10.74 3.89 8.06
CA LEU A 12 -10.52 5.08 8.87
C LEU A 12 -11.59 5.20 9.95
N LYS A 13 -11.26 5.93 11.00
CA LYS A 13 -12.16 6.40 12.05
C LYS A 13 -12.11 7.92 12.13
N ASP A 14 -13.22 8.53 12.50
CA ASP A 14 -13.28 9.96 12.84
C ASP A 14 -12.78 10.23 14.26
N ALA A 15 -12.92 11.49 14.70
CA ALA A 15 -12.53 11.95 16.03
C ALA A 15 -13.26 11.23 17.18
N ASP A 16 -14.49 10.77 16.95
CA ASP A 16 -15.31 10.06 17.93
C ASP A 16 -14.98 8.55 17.96
N GLY A 17 -14.16 8.08 17.02
CA GLY A 17 -13.77 6.68 16.88
C GLY A 17 -14.75 5.88 16.03
N GLU A 18 -15.72 6.53 15.39
CA GLU A 18 -16.70 5.89 14.53
C GLU A 18 -16.14 5.64 13.13
N PRO A 19 -16.62 4.61 12.40
CA PRO A 19 -16.13 4.32 11.05
C PRO A 19 -16.30 5.50 10.09
N PHE A 20 -15.20 5.93 9.50
CA PHE A 20 -15.16 6.99 8.52
C PHE A 20 -15.15 6.44 7.09
N ALA A 21 -15.77 7.16 6.16
CA ALA A 21 -15.80 6.76 4.75
C ALA A 21 -14.38 6.70 4.17
N ALA A 22 -14.01 5.58 3.54
CA ALA A 22 -12.67 5.40 3.01
C ALA A 22 -12.36 6.44 1.92
N LYS A 23 -11.29 7.21 2.13
CA LYS A 23 -10.79 8.26 1.22
C LYS A 23 -9.26 8.17 1.14
N PRO A 24 -8.64 8.65 0.06
CA PRO A 24 -7.17 8.67 -0.08
C PRO A 24 -6.58 9.80 0.79
N ILE A 25 -6.64 9.61 2.12
CA ILE A 25 -6.13 10.57 3.10
C ILE A 25 -4.73 10.11 3.53
N PRO A 26 -3.68 10.89 3.25
CA PRO A 26 -2.34 10.54 3.68
C PRO A 26 -2.22 10.56 5.20
N LEU A 27 -1.65 9.51 5.77
CA LEU A 27 -1.49 9.31 7.19
C LEU A 27 -0.03 9.47 7.61
N ASP A 28 0.16 10.10 8.76
CA ASP A 28 1.45 10.33 9.37
C ASP A 28 1.97 9.10 10.16
N PRO A 29 3.17 9.17 10.77
CA PRO A 29 3.73 8.06 11.56
C PRO A 29 2.88 7.59 12.74
N SER A 30 1.97 8.41 13.25
CA SER A 30 1.02 8.06 14.31
C SER A 30 -0.24 7.37 13.78
N GLY A 31 -0.37 7.25 12.45
CA GLY A 31 -1.55 6.74 11.78
C GLY A 31 -2.69 7.76 11.72
N GLU A 32 -2.36 9.04 11.84
CA GLU A 32 -3.32 10.15 11.89
C GLU A 32 -3.25 10.96 10.59
N GLY A 33 -4.39 11.54 10.20
CA GLY A 33 -4.48 12.38 9.03
C GLY A 33 -5.66 13.35 9.14
N THR A 34 -5.83 14.16 8.10
CA THR A 34 -6.93 15.11 8.02
C THR A 34 -7.57 14.97 6.65
N GLU A 35 -8.87 14.79 6.64
CA GLU A 35 -9.66 15.07 5.44
C GLU A 35 -9.86 16.58 5.36
N TYR A 36 -9.13 17.21 4.44
CA TYR A 36 -9.30 18.62 4.17
C TYR A 36 -10.51 18.86 3.28
N GLY A 37 -11.35 19.83 3.63
CA GLY A 37 -12.43 20.32 2.78
C GLY A 37 -11.89 21.40 1.83
N ASP A 38 -12.12 22.66 2.14
CA ASP A 38 -11.43 23.77 1.48
C ASP A 38 -10.03 23.94 2.07
N LEU A 39 -9.00 23.83 1.23
CA LEU A 39 -7.61 23.92 1.69
C LEU A 39 -7.26 25.24 2.37
N GLY A 40 -8.05 26.31 2.21
CA GLY A 40 -7.89 27.60 2.86
C GLY A 40 -8.74 27.81 4.12
N ASP A 41 -9.66 26.90 4.43
CA ASP A 41 -10.60 27.03 5.56
C ASP A 41 -10.47 25.83 6.51
N PRO A 42 -9.79 25.98 7.67
CA PRO A 42 -9.63 24.88 8.61
C PRO A 42 -10.93 24.49 9.33
N SER A 43 -12.02 25.24 9.15
CA SER A 43 -13.29 24.98 9.87
C SER A 43 -14.07 23.78 9.33
N ASP A 44 -13.76 23.31 8.11
CA ASP A 44 -14.36 22.12 7.51
C ASP A 44 -13.43 20.88 7.52
N ASP A 45 -12.24 21.02 8.10
CA ASP A 45 -11.26 19.94 8.24
C ASP A 45 -11.74 18.88 9.24
N ARG A 46 -11.62 17.61 8.84
CA ARG A 46 -12.03 16.48 9.68
C ARG A 46 -10.83 15.59 10.00
N PRO A 47 -10.38 15.51 11.27
CA PRO A 47 -9.31 14.61 11.65
C PRO A 47 -9.78 13.16 11.54
N VAL A 48 -8.87 12.30 11.07
CA VAL A 48 -9.11 10.87 10.93
C VAL A 48 -7.93 10.07 11.46
N LYS A 49 -8.20 8.82 11.83
CA LYS A 49 -7.19 7.86 12.28
C LYS A 49 -7.39 6.52 11.60
N ILE A 50 -6.31 5.81 11.29
CA ILE A 50 -6.42 4.44 10.77
C ILE A 50 -7.11 3.51 11.77
N ASP A 51 -8.09 2.75 11.28
CA ASP A 51 -8.64 1.60 11.97
C ASP A 51 -7.70 0.40 11.77
N LEU A 52 -6.63 0.36 12.58
CA LEU A 52 -5.64 -0.73 12.53
C LEU A 52 -6.30 -2.11 12.69
N PRO A 53 -7.21 -2.37 13.66
CA PRO A 53 -7.87 -3.66 13.78
C PRO A 53 -8.58 -4.10 12.50
N ARG A 54 -9.35 -3.21 11.89
CA ARG A 54 -10.11 -3.53 10.67
C ARG A 54 -9.21 -3.68 9.45
N THR A 55 -8.22 -2.81 9.31
CA THR A 55 -7.24 -2.87 8.22
C THR A 55 -6.40 -4.13 8.31
N TRP A 56 -5.91 -4.47 9.50
CA TRP A 56 -5.19 -5.72 9.73
C TRP A 56 -6.08 -6.92 9.44
N ARG A 57 -7.33 -6.94 9.92
CA ARG A 57 -8.24 -8.08 9.69
C ARG A 57 -8.49 -8.32 8.21
N PHE A 58 -8.64 -7.26 7.42
CA PHE A 58 -8.73 -7.35 5.95
C PHE A 58 -7.47 -7.98 5.35
N VAL A 59 -6.29 -7.45 5.69
CA VAL A 59 -5.01 -7.95 5.18
C VAL A 59 -4.78 -9.41 5.59
N GLN A 60 -5.08 -9.76 6.84
CA GLN A 60 -4.96 -11.11 7.36
C GLN A 60 -5.85 -12.06 6.55
N ALA A 61 -7.13 -11.73 6.37
CA ALA A 61 -8.04 -12.56 5.59
C ALA A 61 -7.57 -12.72 4.14
N LEU A 62 -6.99 -11.67 3.54
CA LEU A 62 -6.41 -11.73 2.21
C LEU A 62 -5.20 -12.68 2.16
N LEU A 63 -4.31 -12.63 3.14
CA LEU A 63 -3.10 -13.46 3.16
C LEU A 63 -3.37 -14.93 3.53
N GLU A 64 -4.40 -15.18 4.33
CA GLU A 64 -4.81 -16.54 4.74
C GLU A 64 -5.70 -17.21 3.70
N PHE A 65 -6.27 -16.46 2.75
CA PHE A 65 -7.05 -17.03 1.66
C PHE A 65 -6.13 -17.68 0.62
N GLU A 66 -6.16 -19.01 0.53
CA GLU A 66 -5.30 -19.79 -0.39
C GLU A 66 -5.44 -19.37 -1.87
N GLY A 67 -6.60 -18.83 -2.26
CA GLY A 67 -6.83 -18.31 -3.61
C GLY A 67 -6.18 -16.94 -3.89
N ALA A 68 -5.89 -16.15 -2.86
CA ALA A 68 -5.26 -14.84 -3.00
C ALA A 68 -3.75 -15.03 -3.15
N ALA A 69 -3.31 -15.19 -4.40
CA ALA A 69 -1.90 -15.30 -4.73
C ALA A 69 -1.18 -13.93 -4.63
N VAL A 70 -1.13 -13.34 -3.43
CA VAL A 70 -0.58 -12.00 -3.20
C VAL A 70 0.92 -11.99 -3.51
N GLN A 71 1.30 -11.19 -4.49
CA GLN A 71 2.69 -10.94 -4.84
C GLN A 71 3.28 -9.79 -4.04
N ARG A 72 2.55 -8.68 -3.92
CA ARG A 72 3.01 -7.48 -3.21
C ARG A 72 1.87 -6.75 -2.55
N ILE A 73 2.20 -6.09 -1.45
CA ILE A 73 1.40 -5.02 -0.86
C ILE A 73 2.32 -3.82 -0.68
N PHE A 74 2.13 -2.77 -1.47
CA PHE A 74 2.87 -1.53 -1.29
C PHE A 74 2.15 -0.64 -0.29
N VAL A 75 2.93 -0.18 0.69
CA VAL A 75 2.47 0.63 1.81
C VAL A 75 3.66 1.36 2.41
N VAL A 76 3.45 2.57 2.91
CA VAL A 76 4.51 3.36 3.57
C VAL A 76 5.03 2.65 4.83
N GLU A 77 6.31 2.81 5.14
CA GLU A 77 6.96 2.00 6.18
C GLU A 77 6.42 2.22 7.60
N HIS A 78 6.01 3.44 7.95
CA HIS A 78 5.45 3.68 9.27
C HIS A 78 4.11 2.97 9.44
N LEU A 79 3.22 3.00 8.44
CA LEU A 79 1.95 2.28 8.50
C LEU A 79 2.15 0.76 8.45
N ARG A 80 3.14 0.28 7.68
CA ARG A 80 3.55 -1.13 7.73
C ARG A 80 3.95 -1.55 9.14
N THR A 81 4.69 -0.69 9.84
CA THR A 81 5.14 -0.94 11.21
C THR A 81 3.95 -1.03 12.17
N LEU A 82 3.01 -0.07 12.09
CA LEU A 82 1.78 -0.11 12.88
C LEU A 82 0.94 -1.37 12.61
N LEU A 83 0.86 -1.84 11.35
CA LEU A 83 0.13 -3.06 10.99
C LEU A 83 0.83 -4.33 11.51
N LEU A 84 2.16 -4.39 11.53
CA LEU A 84 2.90 -5.50 12.14
C LEU A 84 2.73 -5.55 13.66
N GLU A 85 2.68 -4.39 14.30
CA GLU A 85 2.39 -4.29 15.73
C GLU A 85 0.95 -4.73 16.03
N GLU A 86 0.00 -4.32 15.20
CA GLU A 86 -1.37 -4.78 15.33
C GLU A 86 -1.51 -6.29 15.09
N ALA A 87 -0.79 -6.84 14.12
CA ALA A 87 -0.78 -8.28 13.89
C ALA A 87 -0.37 -9.07 15.14
N LYS A 88 0.65 -8.58 15.86
CA LYS A 88 1.10 -9.18 17.13
C LYS A 88 0.06 -9.00 18.23
N ARG A 89 -0.52 -7.80 18.37
CA ARG A 89 -1.56 -7.51 19.36
C ARG A 89 -2.81 -8.37 19.15
N ALA A 90 -3.19 -8.59 17.89
CA ALA A 90 -4.29 -9.47 17.50
C ALA A 90 -3.97 -10.98 17.63
N SER A 91 -2.76 -11.34 18.10
CA SER A 91 -2.29 -12.73 18.20
C SER A 91 -2.41 -13.50 16.87
N ALA A 92 -2.12 -12.82 15.75
CA ALA A 92 -2.18 -13.44 14.44
C ALA A 92 -1.16 -14.60 14.32
N PRO A 93 -1.44 -15.62 13.48
CA PRO A 93 -0.49 -16.71 13.26
C PRO A 93 0.87 -16.18 12.80
N GLN A 94 1.96 -16.72 13.37
CA GLN A 94 3.31 -16.26 13.03
C GLN A 94 3.60 -16.36 11.52
N ALA A 95 3.13 -17.42 10.87
CA ALA A 95 3.25 -17.58 9.43
C ALA A 95 2.58 -16.44 8.63
N THR A 96 1.43 -15.93 9.09
CA THR A 96 0.76 -14.79 8.47
C THR A 96 1.52 -13.48 8.68
N ILE A 97 2.11 -13.29 9.87
CA ILE A 97 2.97 -12.14 10.18
C ILE A 97 4.22 -12.14 9.29
N ASP A 98 4.87 -13.29 9.16
CA ASP A 98 6.08 -13.45 8.35
C ASP A 98 5.76 -13.24 6.86
N LEU A 99 4.64 -13.78 6.37
CA LEU A 99 4.17 -13.56 5.02
C LEU A 99 3.88 -12.08 4.76
N PHE A 100 3.14 -11.40 5.66
CA PHE A 100 2.91 -9.96 5.56
C PHE A 100 4.22 -9.19 5.51
N ALA A 101 5.18 -9.53 6.37
CA ALA A 101 6.48 -8.89 6.41
C ALA A 101 7.26 -9.04 5.10
N ASP A 102 7.15 -10.19 4.44
CA ASP A 102 7.84 -10.53 3.18
C ASP A 102 7.20 -9.89 1.93
N VAL A 103 5.87 -9.77 1.90
CA VAL A 103 5.15 -9.22 0.74
C VAL A 103 5.01 -7.70 0.77
N THR A 104 5.24 -7.06 1.93
CA THR A 104 5.10 -5.61 2.10
C THR A 104 6.39 -4.82 1.96
N CYS A 105 6.36 -3.77 1.13
CA CYS A 105 7.46 -2.81 0.98
C CYS A 105 6.92 -1.42 0.61
N GLN A 106 7.55 -0.35 1.09
CA GLN A 106 7.37 0.98 0.51
C GLN A 106 8.01 1.06 -0.88
N PRO A 107 7.33 1.61 -1.90
CA PRO A 107 7.93 1.89 -3.19
C PRO A 107 8.36 3.37 -3.29
N GLY A 108 8.68 3.83 -4.50
CA GLY A 108 9.14 5.20 -4.74
C GLY A 108 8.18 6.30 -4.23
N PHE A 109 6.88 6.14 -4.45
CA PHE A 109 5.84 6.95 -3.82
C PHE A 109 5.36 6.25 -2.55
N PRO A 110 5.08 6.97 -1.46
CA PRO A 110 4.99 6.36 -0.13
C PRO A 110 3.84 5.35 0.01
N HIS A 111 2.68 5.56 -0.63
CA HIS A 111 1.45 4.81 -0.33
C HIS A 111 1.08 4.97 1.15
N ASP A 112 0.99 6.24 1.57
CA ASP A 112 0.61 6.66 2.91
C ASP A 112 -0.91 6.90 3.05
N ASP A 113 -1.68 6.64 1.99
CA ASP A 113 -3.14 6.79 1.93
C ASP A 113 -3.91 5.52 1.48
N HIS A 114 -3.20 4.47 1.04
CA HIS A 114 -3.79 3.20 0.61
C HIS A 114 -2.80 2.02 0.64
N LEU A 115 -3.34 0.81 0.47
CA LEU A 115 -2.61 -0.41 0.13
C LEU A 115 -2.68 -0.63 -1.39
N HIS A 116 -1.56 -0.58 -2.11
CA HIS A 116 -1.53 -1.09 -3.50
C HIS A 116 -1.18 -2.57 -3.45
N ILE A 117 -2.12 -3.42 -3.84
CA ILE A 117 -2.00 -4.87 -3.80
C ILE A 117 -1.77 -5.39 -5.22
N ARG A 118 -0.72 -6.20 -5.40
CA ARG A 118 -0.47 -6.95 -6.63
C ARG A 118 -0.60 -8.44 -6.37
N PHE A 119 -1.26 -9.14 -7.30
CA PHE A 119 -1.36 -10.60 -7.32
C PHE A 119 -0.41 -11.20 -8.35
N PHE A 120 0.08 -12.41 -8.08
CA PHE A 120 0.71 -13.25 -9.08
C PHE A 120 -0.29 -13.68 -10.16
N CYS A 121 0.20 -14.13 -11.30
CA CYS A 121 -0.61 -14.78 -12.32
C CYS A 121 -1.33 -16.03 -11.75
N ALA A 122 -2.58 -16.24 -12.16
CA ALA A 122 -3.23 -17.55 -11.98
C ALA A 122 -2.58 -18.57 -12.93
N ALA A 123 -2.68 -19.86 -12.60
CA ALA A 123 -2.09 -20.91 -13.43
C ALA A 123 -2.62 -20.87 -14.87
N ASP A 124 -3.93 -20.66 -15.04
CA ASP A 124 -4.57 -20.59 -16.36
C ASP A 124 -4.22 -19.31 -17.13
N ASP A 125 -3.89 -18.22 -16.43
CA ASP A 125 -3.49 -16.95 -17.06
C ASP A 125 -2.07 -17.01 -17.64
N ILE A 126 -1.21 -17.89 -17.13
CA ILE A 126 0.17 -18.05 -17.61
C ILE A 126 0.17 -18.50 -19.07
N ASP A 127 -0.70 -19.45 -19.42
CA ASP A 127 -0.84 -19.96 -20.79
C ASP A 127 -1.38 -18.87 -21.75
N ALA A 128 -2.15 -17.91 -21.22
CA ALA A 128 -2.61 -16.72 -21.93
C ALA A 128 -1.56 -15.59 -22.00
N GLY A 129 -0.34 -15.83 -21.51
CA GLY A 129 0.78 -14.88 -21.58
C GLY A 129 0.95 -13.97 -20.36
N CYS A 130 0.27 -14.25 -19.24
CA CYS A 130 0.51 -13.53 -18.00
C CYS A 130 1.94 -13.78 -17.50
N THR A 131 2.58 -12.72 -17.02
CA THR A 131 3.96 -12.78 -16.49
C THR A 131 4.08 -12.15 -15.11
N ASP A 132 4.84 -12.79 -14.23
CA ASP A 132 5.11 -12.36 -12.87
C ASP A 132 6.34 -11.46 -12.76
N MET A 133 6.25 -10.48 -11.87
CA MET A 133 7.40 -9.66 -11.51
C MET A 133 8.28 -10.36 -10.45
N ALA A 134 9.49 -9.86 -10.23
CA ALA A 134 10.28 -10.26 -9.08
C ALA A 134 9.80 -9.52 -7.80
N PRO A 135 9.92 -10.14 -6.62
CA PRO A 135 10.35 -11.52 -6.38
C PRO A 135 9.23 -12.51 -6.68
N ILE A 136 9.65 -13.74 -6.98
CA ILE A 136 8.77 -14.91 -7.00
C ILE A 136 9.11 -15.73 -5.78
N TYR A 137 8.14 -15.93 -4.89
CA TYR A 137 8.36 -16.63 -3.62
C TYR A 137 8.32 -18.14 -3.80
N PRO A 138 9.03 -18.91 -2.93
CA PRO A 138 9.00 -20.37 -2.98
C PRO A 138 7.59 -20.96 -2.94
N TRP A 139 6.71 -20.42 -2.09
CA TRP A 139 5.32 -20.90 -1.96
C TRP A 139 4.53 -20.75 -3.28
N HIS A 140 4.81 -19.71 -4.06
CA HIS A 140 4.14 -19.50 -5.35
C HIS A 140 4.64 -20.48 -6.42
N ILE A 141 5.94 -20.78 -6.40
CA ILE A 141 6.56 -21.79 -7.28
C ILE A 141 5.92 -23.16 -7.01
N GLU A 142 5.82 -23.57 -5.74
CA GLU A 142 5.18 -24.84 -5.39
C GLU A 142 3.70 -24.88 -5.78
N ARG A 143 2.97 -23.77 -5.61
CA ARG A 143 1.57 -23.65 -6.04
C ARG A 143 1.41 -23.88 -7.55
N LEU A 144 2.25 -23.25 -8.38
CA LEU A 144 2.20 -23.44 -9.83
C LEU A 144 2.59 -24.86 -10.23
N LYS A 145 3.62 -25.42 -9.59
CA LYS A 145 4.05 -26.80 -9.83
C LYS A 145 2.95 -27.80 -9.52
N ALA A 146 2.19 -27.60 -8.44
CA ALA A 146 1.02 -28.42 -8.12
C ALA A 146 -0.08 -28.34 -9.20
N ALA A 147 -0.15 -27.23 -9.93
CA ALA A 147 -1.03 -27.05 -11.09
C ALA A 147 -0.39 -27.49 -12.43
N GLY A 148 0.80 -28.10 -12.42
CA GLY A 148 1.52 -28.49 -13.63
C GLY A 148 1.97 -27.30 -14.48
N ARG A 149 2.33 -26.19 -13.84
CA ARG A 149 2.82 -24.95 -14.48
C ARG A 149 4.12 -24.47 -13.82
N GLU A 150 4.83 -23.61 -14.55
CA GLU A 150 6.04 -22.94 -14.08
C GLU A 150 5.85 -21.42 -14.12
N PRO A 151 6.51 -20.63 -13.24
CA PRO A 151 6.35 -19.18 -13.25
C PRO A 151 6.91 -18.55 -14.54
N ALA A 152 6.08 -17.80 -15.25
CA ALA A 152 6.51 -16.99 -16.38
C ALA A 152 7.01 -15.63 -15.90
N LYS A 153 8.32 -15.39 -15.94
CA LYS A 153 8.92 -14.12 -15.47
C LYS A 153 8.75 -13.01 -16.50
N ALA A 154 8.28 -11.86 -16.05
CA ALA A 154 8.26 -10.65 -16.86
C ALA A 154 9.71 -10.25 -17.22
N GLY A 155 9.93 -9.97 -18.50
CA GLY A 155 11.19 -9.40 -18.98
C GLY A 155 11.46 -8.02 -18.39
N PRO A 156 12.66 -7.46 -18.62
CA PRO A 156 12.96 -6.09 -18.21
C PRO A 156 11.93 -5.13 -18.80
N ARG A 157 11.40 -4.22 -17.98
CA ARG A 157 10.51 -3.15 -18.46
C ARG A 157 11.23 -2.38 -19.57
N SER A 158 10.61 -2.31 -20.74
CA SER A 158 11.06 -1.37 -21.76
C SER A 158 10.99 0.04 -21.17
N LYS A 159 11.99 0.88 -21.46
CA LYS A 159 12.00 2.31 -21.11
C LYS A 159 11.02 3.06 -22.04
N GLY A 160 9.76 2.64 -22.07
CA GLY A 160 8.71 3.35 -22.78
C GLY A 160 8.60 4.79 -22.28
N SER A 161 7.96 5.65 -23.06
CA SER A 161 7.69 7.02 -22.65
C SER A 161 6.92 7.01 -21.33
N ARG A 162 7.55 7.49 -20.25
CA ARG A 162 6.85 7.68 -18.98
C ARG A 162 5.79 8.75 -19.21
N PRO A 163 4.54 8.56 -18.75
CA PRO A 163 3.53 9.61 -18.84
C PRO A 163 4.05 10.85 -18.11
N LYS A 164 3.71 12.03 -18.63
CA LYS A 164 4.03 13.30 -17.96
C LYS A 164 3.27 13.33 -16.63
N LEU A 165 4.01 13.31 -15.53
CA LEU A 165 3.44 13.45 -14.19
C LEU A 165 3.39 14.93 -13.81
N THR A 166 2.33 15.33 -13.11
CA THR A 166 2.27 16.62 -12.44
C THR A 166 3.31 16.65 -11.34
N SER A 167 4.23 17.62 -11.40
CA SER A 167 5.21 17.83 -10.34
C SER A 167 4.56 18.41 -9.08
N HIS A 168 5.19 18.21 -7.92
CA HIS A 168 4.74 18.85 -6.66
C HIS A 168 4.62 20.38 -6.79
N LYS A 169 5.53 21.01 -7.56
CA LYS A 169 5.49 22.45 -7.82
C LYS A 169 4.25 22.85 -8.62
N GLU A 170 3.94 22.12 -9.70
CA GLU A 170 2.73 22.35 -10.50
C GLU A 170 1.46 22.10 -9.70
N ALA A 171 1.41 21.03 -8.89
CA ALA A 171 0.28 20.73 -8.04
C ALA A 171 0.04 21.83 -7.00
N ARG A 172 1.09 22.32 -6.33
CA ARG A 172 1.02 23.41 -5.35
C ARG A 172 0.58 24.73 -5.97
N ALA A 173 1.10 25.05 -7.16
CA ALA A 173 0.67 26.24 -7.89
C ALA A 173 -0.81 26.18 -8.29
N LYS A 174 -1.31 24.99 -8.67
CA LYS A 174 -2.71 24.78 -9.02
C LYS A 174 -3.65 24.83 -7.80
N ALA A 175 -3.20 24.35 -6.64
CA ALA A 175 -3.98 24.36 -5.41
C ALA A 175 -4.29 25.78 -4.90
N GLY A 176 -3.43 26.76 -5.20
CA GLY A 176 -3.59 28.13 -4.73
C GLY A 176 -3.15 28.31 -3.26
N PRO A 177 -3.59 29.39 -2.59
CA PRO A 177 -3.35 29.58 -1.16
C PRO A 177 -3.93 28.42 -0.35
N MET A 178 -3.22 28.00 0.69
CA MET A 178 -3.65 26.96 1.62
C MET A 178 -3.46 27.47 3.05
N HIS A 179 -4.28 26.99 3.97
CA HIS A 179 -4.16 27.22 5.40
C HIS A 179 -2.77 26.75 5.90
N GLU A 180 -2.30 27.33 6.99
CA GLU A 180 -0.99 27.01 7.55
C GLU A 180 -0.86 25.55 7.96
N ASP A 181 -1.96 24.93 8.44
CA ASP A 181 -1.99 23.52 8.83
C ASP A 181 -1.77 22.57 7.65
N VAL A 182 -2.38 22.85 6.50
CA VAL A 182 -2.16 22.09 5.25
C VAL A 182 -0.69 22.18 4.85
N THR A 183 -0.12 23.38 4.89
CA THR A 183 1.28 23.60 4.54
C THR A 183 2.21 22.87 5.51
N ALA A 184 1.95 22.97 6.82
CA ALA A 184 2.72 22.30 7.85
C ALA A 184 2.65 20.77 7.69
N PHE A 185 1.48 20.22 7.34
CA PHE A 185 1.34 18.80 7.04
C PHE A 185 2.20 18.38 5.84
N LEU A 186 2.12 19.11 4.73
CA LEU A 186 2.91 18.82 3.52
C LEU A 186 4.42 18.86 3.78
N ASP A 187 4.87 19.83 4.59
CA ASP A 187 6.28 19.98 4.95
C ASP A 187 6.75 18.82 5.84
N ARG A 188 5.93 18.38 6.82
CA ARG A 188 6.22 17.17 7.61
C ARG A 188 6.25 15.92 6.74
N ARG A 189 5.30 15.80 5.81
CA ARG A 189 5.15 14.64 4.91
C ARG A 189 6.40 14.36 4.08
N ALA A 190 7.18 15.39 3.75
CA ALA A 190 8.44 15.24 3.03
C ALA A 190 9.42 14.28 3.74
N ALA A 191 9.32 14.09 5.06
CA ALA A 191 10.19 13.21 5.84
C ALA A 191 10.03 11.72 5.51
N TRP A 192 8.86 11.27 5.03
CA TRP A 192 8.59 9.85 4.74
C TRP A 192 8.21 9.55 3.28
N VAL A 193 8.18 10.58 2.42
CA VAL A 193 7.94 10.40 0.98
C VAL A 193 9.06 9.62 0.30
N LYS A 194 10.31 9.75 0.79
CA LYS A 194 11.46 9.07 0.19
C LYS A 194 11.45 7.58 0.53
N ASN A 195 11.51 6.74 -0.50
CA ASN A 195 11.63 5.30 -0.35
C ASN A 195 12.85 4.90 0.52
N PRO A 196 12.64 4.27 1.69
CA PRO A 196 13.74 3.74 2.48
C PRO A 196 14.32 2.47 1.86
N HIS A 197 15.60 2.20 2.12
CA HIS A 197 16.25 0.93 1.76
C HIS A 197 16.48 0.13 3.05
N PRO A 198 15.47 -0.62 3.52
CA PRO A 198 15.47 -1.26 4.85
C PRO A 198 16.40 -2.48 4.95
N GLY A 199 17.10 -2.85 3.87
CA GLY A 199 17.95 -4.05 3.82
C GLY A 199 17.17 -5.38 3.87
N ARG A 200 15.84 -5.35 3.74
CA ARG A 200 14.99 -6.55 3.76
C ARG A 200 15.18 -7.39 2.50
N LYS A 201 15.23 -8.71 2.65
CA LYS A 201 15.47 -9.70 1.57
C LYS A 201 14.67 -9.43 0.29
N TYR A 202 13.40 -9.06 0.46
CA TYR A 202 12.49 -8.85 -0.66
C TYR A 202 12.26 -7.37 -0.98
N CYS A 203 12.66 -6.41 -0.14
CA CYS A 203 12.48 -4.98 -0.44
C CYS A 203 13.78 -4.40 -0.98
N ARG A 204 13.73 -3.91 -2.22
CA ARG A 204 14.87 -3.26 -2.90
C ARG A 204 14.61 -1.78 -3.02
#